data_AF-A0A015K2A7-F1
#
_entry.id   AF-A0A015K2A7-F1
#
_cell.length_a   1.000
_cell.length_b   1.000
_cell.length_c   1.000
_cell.angle_alpha   90.00
_cell.angle_beta   90.00
_cell.angle_gamma   90.00
#
_symmetry.space_group_name_H-M   'P 1'
#
loop_
_entity.id
_entity.type
_entity.pdbx_description
1 polymer ?
#
loop_
_entity_poly.entity_id
_entity_poly.type
_entity_poly.pdbx_seq_one_letter_code
_entity_poly.pdbx_strand_id
1 'polypeptide(L)'
;MSLGSFISSALLVEHRSIVLDRVLVVIDSKPTLLTDPSDIKQAAIKHFQSVITPPLIQYYYIDSFPSRWQRDYTPISDIDSSLYNSVMSPILEEEWKNIIKSTLQKP
;
A
#
# COMPACT_ATOMS: atom_id res chain seq x y z
N MET A 1 10.91 -15.92 -12.74
CA MET A 1 10.50 -15.52 -11.39
C MET A 1 9.11 -16.08 -11.14
N SER A 2 8.92 -16.90 -10.09
CA SER A 2 7.60 -17.48 -9.77
C SER A 2 6.89 -16.63 -8.72
N LEU A 3 5.56 -16.64 -8.69
CA LEU A 3 4.76 -15.91 -7.70
C LEU A 3 5.17 -16.27 -6.26
N GLY A 4 5.52 -17.53 -6.01
CA GLY A 4 6.03 -18.00 -4.72
C GLY A 4 7.32 -17.31 -4.27
N SER A 5 8.24 -17.01 -5.20
CA SER A 5 9.50 -16.32 -4.88
C SER A 5 9.29 -14.85 -4.43
N PHE A 6 8.25 -14.18 -4.93
CA PHE A 6 7.88 -12.83 -4.49
C PHE A 6 7.28 -12.85 -3.09
N ILE A 7 6.34 -13.76 -2.83
CA ILE A 7 5.72 -13.91 -1.51
C ILE A 7 6.77 -14.26 -0.46
N SER A 8 7.65 -15.23 -0.76
CA SER A 8 8.75 -15.58 0.14
C SER A 8 9.70 -14.41 0.38
N SER A 9 10.04 -13.61 -0.64
CA SER A 9 10.89 -12.43 -0.46
C SER A 9 10.24 -11.36 0.43
N ALA A 10 8.94 -11.12 0.26
CA ALA A 10 8.20 -10.17 1.10
C ALA A 10 8.10 -10.64 2.56
N LEU A 11 7.96 -11.96 2.79
CA LEU A 11 7.90 -12.56 4.12
C LEU A 11 9.28 -12.68 4.80
N LEU A 12 10.36 -12.66 4.03
CA LEU A 12 11.74 -12.72 4.51
C LEU A 12 12.38 -11.35 4.71
N VAL A 13 11.62 -10.26 4.57
CA VAL A 13 12.12 -8.92 4.87
C VAL A 13 12.39 -8.82 6.37
N GLU A 14 13.65 -8.58 6.73
CA GLU A 14 14.05 -8.30 8.10
C GLU A 14 13.33 -7.04 8.61
N HIS A 15 12.56 -7.18 9.68
CA HIS A 15 11.80 -6.08 10.25
C HIS A 15 12.72 -5.11 10.99
N ARG A 16 13.03 -3.97 10.37
CA ARG A 16 13.81 -2.90 10.98
C ARG A 16 12.88 -1.91 11.68
N SER A 17 13.08 -1.73 12.98
CA SER A 17 12.37 -0.72 13.77
C SER A 17 13.33 0.38 14.22
N ILE A 18 12.77 1.58 14.39
CA ILE A 18 13.45 2.72 15.01
C ILE A 18 12.59 3.13 16.20
N VAL A 19 13.21 3.27 17.37
CA VAL A 19 12.55 3.79 18.57
C VAL A 19 12.87 5.28 18.66
N LEU A 20 11.83 6.11 18.80
CA LEU A 20 11.97 7.55 18.94
C LEU A 20 11.82 7.92 20.42
N ASP A 21 12.93 8.26 21.06
CA ASP A 21 12.92 8.67 22.47
C ASP A 21 12.82 10.18 22.66
N ARG A 22 13.13 10.95 21.60
CA ARG A 22 13.09 12.43 21.62
C ARG A 22 12.73 12.95 20.25
N VAL A 23 11.85 13.94 20.21
CA VAL A 23 11.45 14.59 18.95
C VAL A 23 11.51 16.10 19.13
N LEU A 24 12.20 16.78 18.22
CA LEU A 24 12.24 18.24 18.18
C LEU A 24 11.11 18.75 17.28
N VAL A 25 10.20 19.53 17.84
CA VAL A 25 9.08 20.16 17.11
C VAL A 25 9.13 21.68 17.26
N VAL A 26 8.48 22.41 16.36
CA VAL A 26 8.31 23.85 16.49
C VAL A 26 6.89 24.12 17.00
N ILE A 27 6.78 24.69 18.20
CA ILE A 27 5.51 25.11 18.82
C ILE A 27 5.63 26.60 19.09
N ASP A 28 4.68 27.40 18.60
CA ASP A 28 4.68 28.87 18.74
C ASP A 28 5.99 29.54 18.32
N SER A 29 6.54 29.10 17.19
CA SER A 29 7.83 29.55 16.64
C SER A 29 9.04 29.28 17.53
N LYS A 30 8.91 28.41 18.54
CA LYS A 30 10.00 27.99 19.42
C LYS A 30 10.31 26.50 19.22
N PRO A 31 11.59 26.13 19.11
CA PRO A 31 11.98 24.72 19.07
C PRO A 31 11.79 24.11 20.47
N THR A 32 10.93 23.09 20.54
CA THR A 32 10.56 22.38 21.77
C THR A 32 10.92 20.91 21.62
N LEU A 33 11.67 20.39 22.60
CA LEU A 33 12.06 18.99 22.65
C LEU A 33 11.01 18.18 23.43
N LEU A 34 10.36 17.25 22.76
CA LEU A 34 9.42 16.32 23.35
C LEU A 34 10.16 15.08 23.85
N THR A 35 9.89 14.70 25.09
CA THR A 35 10.40 13.48 25.74
C THR A 35 9.28 12.58 26.26
N ASP A 36 8.06 13.10 26.37
CA ASP A 36 6.90 12.31 26.79
C ASP A 36 6.48 11.34 25.66
N PRO A 37 6.26 10.04 25.94
CA PRO A 37 5.90 9.06 24.92
C PRO A 37 4.60 9.37 24.17
N SER A 38 3.61 9.96 24.84
CA SER A 38 2.33 10.35 24.22
C SER A 38 2.54 11.51 23.25
N ASP A 39 3.30 12.53 23.67
CA ASP A 39 3.61 13.69 22.85
C ASP A 39 4.47 13.32 21.64
N ILE A 40 5.47 12.46 21.83
CA ILE A 40 6.31 11.92 20.75
C ILE A 40 5.45 11.16 19.72
N LYS A 41 4.55 10.29 20.19
CA LYS A 41 3.65 9.53 19.31
C LYS A 41 2.78 10.46 18.48
N GLN A 42 2.18 11.48 19.10
CA GLN A 42 1.33 12.44 18.40
C GLN A 42 2.13 13.28 17.39
N ALA A 43 3.33 13.72 17.76
CA ALA A 43 4.22 14.45 16.86
C ALA A 43 4.63 13.61 15.65
N ALA A 44 4.98 12.34 15.85
CA ALA A 44 5.32 11.42 14.78
C ALA A 44 4.13 11.18 13.84
N ILE A 45 2.93 10.91 14.38
CA ILE A 45 1.71 10.75 13.59
C ILE A 45 1.47 11.98 12.72
N LYS A 46 1.49 13.17 13.33
CA LYS A 46 1.26 14.43 12.61
C LYS A 46 2.28 14.68 11.50
N HIS A 47 3.56 14.38 11.77
CA HIS A 47 4.63 14.50 10.79
C HIS A 47 4.34 13.58 9.59
N PHE A 48 4.21 12.27 9.81
CA PHE A 48 4.08 11.31 8.71
C PHE A 48 2.72 11.36 8.00
N GLN A 49 1.64 11.81 8.65
CA GLN A 49 0.37 12.05 7.99
C GLN A 49 0.42 13.20 6.98
N SER A 50 1.29 14.19 7.18
CA SER A 50 1.41 15.36 6.30
C SER A 50 2.56 15.27 5.29
N VAL A 51 3.53 14.37 5.51
CA VAL A 51 4.66 14.14 4.60
C VAL A 51 4.19 13.65 3.23
N ILE A 52 3.16 12.80 3.19
CA ILE A 52 2.54 12.38 1.94
C ILE A 52 1.38 13.33 1.69
N THR A 53 1.67 14.48 1.07
CA THR A 53 0.60 15.34 0.58
C THR A 53 -0.23 14.52 -0.41
N PRO A 54 -1.57 14.46 -0.25
CA PRO A 54 -2.42 13.86 -1.26
C PRO A 54 -2.04 14.47 -2.62
N PRO A 55 -1.85 13.67 -3.66
CA PRO A 55 -1.41 14.20 -4.94
C PRO A 55 -2.36 15.32 -5.35
N LEU A 56 -1.82 16.53 -5.50
CA LEU A 56 -2.59 17.72 -5.90
C LEU A 56 -3.30 17.51 -7.24
N ILE A 57 -2.77 16.58 -8.04
CA ILE A 57 -3.29 16.17 -9.32
C ILE A 57 -3.81 14.74 -9.18
N GLN A 58 -5.12 14.57 -9.29
CA GLN A 58 -5.74 13.27 -9.47
C GLN A 58 -5.72 12.91 -10.95
N TYR A 59 -5.08 11.80 -11.27
CA TYR A 59 -5.04 11.29 -12.63
C TYR A 59 -6.13 10.23 -12.78
N TYR A 60 -7.11 10.49 -13.65
CA TYR A 60 -8.22 9.57 -13.89
C TYR A 60 -8.02 8.71 -15.15
N TYR A 61 -7.20 9.18 -16.08
CA TYR A 61 -6.95 8.52 -17.36
C TYR A 61 -5.45 8.44 -17.64
N ILE A 62 -5.00 7.41 -18.36
CA ILE A 62 -3.58 7.21 -18.70
C ILE A 62 -3.02 8.42 -19.47
N ASP A 63 -3.85 9.07 -20.29
CA ASP A 63 -3.47 10.27 -21.05
C ASP A 63 -3.21 11.51 -20.19
N SER A 64 -3.68 11.50 -18.94
CA SER A 64 -3.39 12.56 -17.98
C SER A 64 -2.05 12.38 -17.29
N PHE A 65 -1.40 11.21 -17.41
CA PHE A 65 -0.14 10.93 -16.76
C PHE A 65 1.03 11.71 -17.40
N PRO A 66 2.08 12.04 -16.63
CA PRO A 66 3.35 12.48 -17.18
C PRO A 66 3.90 11.47 -18.20
N SER A 67 4.60 11.96 -19.24
CA SER A 67 5.02 11.15 -20.40
C SER A 67 5.79 9.87 -20.05
N ARG A 68 6.55 9.89 -18.95
CA ARG A 68 7.23 8.68 -18.43
C ARG A 68 6.22 7.58 -18.09
N TRP A 69 5.22 7.92 -17.29
CA TRP A 69 4.20 6.98 -16.82
C TRP A 69 3.19 6.62 -17.91
N GLN A 70 2.89 7.55 -18.82
CA GLN A 70 2.05 7.23 -19.97
C GLN A 70 2.64 6.06 -20.76
N ARG A 71 3.95 6.06 -21.03
CA ARG A 71 4.62 4.93 -21.71
C ARG A 71 4.53 3.64 -20.91
N ASP A 72 4.83 3.68 -19.62
CA ASP A 72 4.92 2.48 -18.79
C ASP A 72 3.54 1.84 -18.49
N TYR A 73 2.48 2.64 -18.47
CA TYR A 73 1.11 2.18 -18.19
C TYR A 73 0.23 2.06 -19.44
N THR A 74 0.73 2.39 -20.64
CA THR A 74 -0.02 2.14 -21.88
C THR A 74 -0.22 0.62 -22.02
N PRO A 75 -1.46 0.15 -22.28
CA PRO A 75 -1.73 -1.26 -22.47
C PRO A 75 -0.87 -1.87 -23.57
N ILE A 76 -0.35 -3.06 -23.32
CA ILE A 76 0.43 -3.82 -24.30
C ILE A 76 -0.56 -4.43 -25.30
N SER A 77 -0.43 -4.07 -26.59
CA SER A 77 -1.34 -4.50 -27.66
C SER A 77 -1.44 -6.01 -27.83
N ASP A 78 -0.36 -6.72 -27.49
CA ASP A 78 -0.24 -8.17 -27.70
C ASP A 78 -0.92 -8.97 -26.58
N ILE A 79 -1.34 -8.29 -25.50
CA ILE A 79 -2.05 -8.92 -24.39
C ILE A 79 -3.55 -8.71 -24.61
N ASP A 80 -4.26 -9.82 -24.81
CA ASP A 80 -5.71 -9.78 -24.87
C ASP A 80 -6.29 -9.43 -23.49
N SER A 81 -7.11 -8.39 -23.46
CA SER A 81 -7.91 -7.97 -22.30
C SER A 81 -8.77 -9.09 -21.71
N SER A 82 -9.13 -10.11 -22.51
CA SER A 82 -9.93 -11.24 -22.05
C SER A 82 -9.26 -12.06 -20.93
N LEU A 83 -7.94 -11.96 -20.77
CA LEU A 83 -7.19 -12.58 -19.67
C LEU A 83 -7.75 -12.20 -18.30
N TYR A 84 -8.25 -10.97 -18.15
CA TYR A 84 -8.82 -10.49 -16.90
C TYR A 84 -10.26 -10.91 -16.67
N ASN A 85 -10.97 -11.44 -17.68
CA ASN A 85 -12.38 -11.79 -17.54
C ASN A 85 -12.64 -12.79 -16.42
N SER A 86 -11.77 -13.79 -16.28
CA SER A 86 -11.87 -14.78 -15.20
C SER A 86 -11.53 -14.21 -13.82
N VAL A 87 -10.75 -13.13 -13.74
CA VAL A 87 -10.37 -12.51 -12.45
C VAL A 87 -11.40 -11.47 -12.04
N MET A 88 -11.98 -10.77 -13.01
CA MET A 88 -12.99 -9.73 -12.80
C MET A 88 -14.41 -10.28 -12.79
N SER A 89 -14.59 -11.58 -13.07
CA SER A 89 -15.90 -12.22 -12.96
C SER A 89 -16.40 -12.14 -11.51
N PRO A 90 -17.67 -11.76 -11.29
CA PRO A 90 -18.25 -11.78 -9.96
C PRO A 90 -18.16 -13.17 -9.35
N ILE A 91 -17.77 -13.25 -8.08
CA ILE A 91 -17.69 -14.53 -7.37
C ILE A 91 -19.09 -15.10 -7.20
N LEU A 92 -19.27 -16.37 -7.55
CA LEU A 92 -20.57 -17.05 -7.45
C LEU A 92 -20.82 -17.56 -6.02
N GLU A 93 -22.09 -17.66 -5.65
CA GLU A 93 -22.49 -18.16 -4.32
C GLU A 93 -22.02 -19.61 -4.07
N GLU A 94 -21.98 -20.41 -5.14
CA GLU A 94 -21.52 -21.81 -5.09
C GLU A 94 -20.02 -21.90 -4.79
N GLU A 95 -19.21 -21.01 -5.38
CA GLU A 95 -17.78 -20.91 -5.12
C GLU A 95 -17.51 -20.52 -3.67
N TRP A 96 -18.26 -19.56 -3.14
CA TRP A 96 -18.21 -19.19 -1.72
C TRP A 96 -18.50 -20.39 -0.80
N LYS A 97 -19.58 -21.13 -1.08
CA LYS A 97 -19.95 -22.33 -0.30
C LYS A 97 -18.87 -23.40 -0.36
N ASN A 98 -18.24 -23.58 -1.51
CA ASN A 98 -17.16 -24.56 -1.70
C ASN A 98 -15.90 -24.18 -0.91
N ILE A 99 -15.51 -22.90 -0.91
CA ILE A 99 -14.39 -22.42 -0.10
C ILE A 99 -14.67 -22.60 1.38
N ILE A 100 -15.84 -22.18 1.89
CA ILE A 100 -16.20 -22.31 3.31
C ILE A 100 -16.18 -23.78 3.75
N LYS A 101 -16.74 -24.69 2.95
CA LYS A 101 -16.69 -26.13 3.22
C LYS A 101 -15.26 -26.67 3.24
N SER A 102 -14.42 -26.25 2.30
CA SER A 102 -13.02 -26.66 2.25
C SER A 102 -12.21 -26.17 3.47
N THR A 103 -12.52 -24.99 4.01
CA THR A 103 -11.86 -24.43 5.20
C THR A 103 -12.34 -25.08 6.50
N LEU A 104 -13.58 -25.57 6.53
CA LEU A 104 -14.16 -26.28 7.66
C LEU A 104 -13.79 -27.78 7.69
N GLN A 105 -13.25 -28.32 6.60
CA GLN A 105 -12.84 -29.73 6.46
C GLN A 105 -11.36 -29.98 6.75
N LYS A 106 -10.60 -28.98 7.20
CA LYS A 106 -9.21 -29.18 7.61
C LYS A 106 -9.18 -29.63 9.09
N PRO A 107 -8.50 -30.75 9.44
CA PRO A 107 -8.25 -31.11 10.83
C PRO A 107 -7.30 -30.13 11.52
#